data_AF-A0A2S9FZ54-F1
#
_entry.id   AF-A0A2S9FZ54-F1
#
_cell.length_a   1.000
_cell.length_b   1.000
_cell.length_c   1.000
_cell.angle_alpha   90.00
_cell.angle_beta   90.00
_cell.angle_gamma   90.00
#
_symmetry.space_group_name_H-M   'P 1'
#
loop_
_entity.id
_entity.type
_entity.pdbx_description
1 polymer ?
#
loop_
_entity_poly.entity_id
_entity_poly.type
_entity_poly.pdbx_seq_one_letter_code
_entity_poly.pdbx_strand_id
1 'polypeptide(L)'
;FGLLLSVVTVPYVALGPGPTFDTLGEIDGKEVVAIEGTDIHKPSGHLNMTTVSQRDGLTLGQALVFWASGRDQLIPRDLVYPPD
;
A
#
# COMPACT_ATOMS: atom_id res chain seq x y z
N PHE A 1 14.99 -22.58 -17.24
CA PHE A 1 14.32 -21.26 -17.32
C PHE A 1 13.56 -20.91 -16.04
N GLY A 2 12.73 -21.80 -15.48
CA GLY A 2 11.96 -21.52 -14.25
C GLY A 2 12.77 -21.05 -13.03
N LEU A 3 13.96 -21.61 -12.79
CA LEU A 3 14.81 -21.22 -11.65
C LEU A 3 15.24 -19.74 -11.71
N LEU A 4 15.54 -19.20 -12.90
CA LEU A 4 15.94 -17.81 -13.06
C LEU A 4 14.77 -16.84 -12.78
N LEU A 5 13.54 -17.24 -13.13
CA LEU A 5 12.33 -16.43 -12.88
C LEU A 5 12.03 -16.27 -11.38
N SER A 6 12.45 -17.22 -10.54
CA SER A 6 12.14 -17.23 -9.11
C SER A 6 13.25 -16.67 -8.21
N VAL A 7 14.47 -16.48 -8.71
CA VAL A 7 15.62 -16.08 -7.88
C VAL A 7 16.18 -14.69 -8.22
N VAL A 8 15.95 -14.21 -9.44
CA VAL A 8 16.45 -12.89 -9.87
C VAL A 8 15.40 -11.84 -9.58
N THR A 9 15.79 -10.82 -8.81
CA THR A 9 14.96 -9.65 -8.54
C THR A 9 15.04 -8.61 -9.67
N VAL A 10 13.96 -7.85 -9.84
CA VAL A 10 13.87 -6.78 -10.84
C VAL A 10 13.78 -5.41 -10.15
N PRO A 11 14.24 -4.32 -10.78
CA PRO A 11 14.21 -2.98 -10.20
C PRO A 11 12.81 -2.33 -10.33
N TYR A 12 11.77 -3.08 -9.95
CA TYR A 12 10.37 -2.64 -10.01
C TYR A 12 9.67 -2.94 -8.69
N VAL A 13 8.73 -2.06 -8.36
CA VAL A 13 7.83 -2.17 -7.21
C VAL A 13 6.41 -2.38 -7.71
N ALA A 14 5.65 -3.23 -7.01
CA ALA A 14 4.21 -3.38 -7.25
C ALA A 14 3.44 -2.51 -6.27
N LEU A 15 2.59 -1.64 -6.80
CA LEU A 15 1.63 -0.84 -6.05
C LEU A 15 0.22 -1.39 -6.29
N GLY A 16 -0.55 -1.61 -5.22
CA GLY A 16 -1.93 -2.10 -5.33
C GLY A 16 -2.85 -1.47 -4.30
N PRO A 17 -4.16 -1.82 -4.32
CA PRO A 17 -5.08 -1.35 -3.29
C PRO A 17 -4.60 -1.77 -1.90
N GLY A 18 -4.54 -0.82 -0.97
CA GLY A 18 -4.35 -1.09 0.45
C GLY A 18 -5.69 -1.18 1.18
N PRO A 19 -5.66 -1.54 2.47
CA PRO A 19 -6.85 -1.48 3.33
C PRO A 19 -7.39 -0.06 3.44
N THR A 20 -8.67 0.05 3.81
CA THR A 20 -9.31 1.30 4.20
C THR A 20 -9.47 1.34 5.71
N PHE A 21 -9.28 2.51 6.32
CA PHE A 21 -9.45 2.71 7.76
C PHE A 21 -10.44 3.83 8.01
N ASP A 22 -11.37 3.65 8.96
CA ASP A 22 -12.26 4.72 9.38
C ASP A 22 -11.57 5.60 10.42
N THR A 23 -11.29 6.86 10.05
CA THR A 23 -10.56 7.80 10.90
C THR A 23 -11.41 8.40 12.01
N LEU A 24 -12.73 8.24 11.96
CA LEU A 24 -13.65 8.62 13.04
C LEU A 24 -13.85 7.51 14.07
N GLY A 25 -13.30 6.33 13.80
CA GLY A 25 -13.41 5.15 14.65
C GLY A 25 -12.16 4.88 15.48
N GLU A 26 -12.04 3.64 15.90
CA GLU A 26 -10.92 3.13 16.69
C GLU A 26 -10.25 1.96 15.98
N ILE A 27 -8.93 1.86 16.13
CA ILE A 27 -8.11 0.71 15.77
C ILE A 27 -7.44 0.21 17.04
N ASP A 28 -7.60 -1.08 17.35
CA ASP A 28 -7.02 -1.74 18.53
C ASP A 28 -7.29 -0.99 19.84
N GLY A 29 -8.51 -0.43 19.97
CA GLY A 29 -8.96 0.32 21.15
C GLY A 29 -8.34 1.72 21.29
N LYS A 30 -7.78 2.28 20.21
CA LYS A 30 -7.27 3.65 20.16
C LYS A 30 -7.97 4.43 19.05
N GLU A 31 -8.37 5.67 19.33
CA GLU A 31 -8.87 6.59 18.30
C GLU A 31 -7.82 6.78 17.21
N VAL A 32 -8.27 6.75 15.95
CA VAL A 32 -7.38 6.95 14.80
C VAL A 32 -6.91 8.41 14.72
N VAL A 33 -7.73 9.37 15.16
CA VAL A 33 -7.42 10.80 15.23
C VAL A 33 -7.86 11.35 16.59
N ALA A 34 -6.93 11.96 17.32
CA ALA A 34 -7.20 12.68 18.56
C ALA A 34 -7.29 14.19 18.29
N ILE A 35 -8.30 14.86 18.85
CA ILE A 35 -8.52 16.30 18.71
C ILE A 35 -8.46 16.94 20.10
N GLU A 36 -7.67 18.00 20.25
CA GLU A 36 -7.49 18.72 21.52
C GLU A 36 -7.81 20.22 21.36
N GLY A 37 -8.29 20.86 22.43
CA GLY A 37 -8.43 22.33 22.50
C GLY A 37 -9.71 22.92 21.87
N THR A 38 -10.69 22.09 21.52
CA THR A 38 -11.99 22.55 20.98
C THR A 38 -13.11 21.55 21.26
N ASP A 39 -14.37 21.98 21.11
CA ASP A 39 -15.54 21.12 21.24
C ASP A 39 -15.68 20.18 20.03
N ILE A 40 -15.75 18.87 20.31
CA ILE A 40 -15.87 17.83 19.29
C ILE A 40 -17.34 17.54 19.00
N HIS A 41 -17.73 17.64 17.74
CA HIS A 41 -19.06 17.25 17.26
C HIS A 41 -18.97 15.85 16.65
N LYS A 42 -19.76 14.89 17.15
CA LYS A 42 -19.76 13.52 16.61
C LYS A 42 -20.40 13.48 15.23
N PRO A 43 -19.64 13.19 14.16
CA PRO A 43 -20.21 13.03 12.82
C PRO A 43 -21.01 11.72 12.76
N SER A 44 -21.99 11.65 11.88
CA SER A 44 -22.62 10.38 11.50
C SER A 44 -21.89 9.78 10.30
N GLY A 45 -21.70 8.45 10.29
CA GLY A 45 -21.08 7.73 9.18
C GLY A 45 -19.59 7.44 9.39
N HIS A 46 -18.85 7.38 8.28
CA HIS A 46 -17.44 6.97 8.23
C HIS A 46 -16.60 7.98 7.45
N LEU A 47 -15.38 8.25 7.92
CA LEU A 47 -14.38 8.97 7.15
C LEU A 47 -13.26 8.02 6.80
N ASN A 48 -13.39 7.39 5.64
CA ASN A 48 -12.46 6.36 5.19
C ASN A 48 -11.18 6.98 4.65
N MET A 49 -10.06 6.67 5.28
CA MET A 49 -8.71 6.83 4.74
C MET A 49 -8.38 5.61 3.88
N THR A 50 -8.09 5.84 2.60
CA THR A 50 -7.63 4.80 1.68
C THR A 50 -6.10 4.72 1.73
N THR A 51 -5.56 3.52 1.71
CA THR A 51 -4.10 3.31 1.64
C THR A 51 -3.73 2.60 0.35
N VAL A 52 -2.45 2.72 -0.02
CA VAL A 52 -1.86 1.99 -1.14
C VAL A 52 -0.91 0.95 -0.57
N SER A 53 -1.04 -0.31 -1.00
CA SER A 53 -0.09 -1.36 -0.63
C SER A 53 1.11 -1.34 -1.58
N GLN A 54 2.29 -1.63 -1.04
CA GLN A 54 3.54 -1.59 -1.78
C GLN A 54 4.33 -2.87 -1.53
N ARG A 55 4.90 -3.45 -2.60
CA ARG A 55 5.79 -4.62 -2.53
C ARG A 55 7.07 -4.36 -3.33
N ASP A 56 8.22 -4.37 -2.65
CA ASP A 56 9.57 -4.30 -3.24
C ASP A 56 10.23 -5.69 -3.28
N GLY A 57 11.39 -5.80 -3.92
CA GLY A 57 12.18 -7.04 -3.99
C GLY A 57 11.52 -8.11 -4.88
N LEU A 58 10.76 -7.68 -5.88
CA LEU A 58 10.03 -8.58 -6.75
C LEU A 58 10.98 -9.42 -7.60
N THR A 59 10.72 -10.72 -7.68
CA THR A 59 11.32 -11.59 -8.68
C THR A 59 10.72 -11.32 -10.07
N LEU A 60 11.43 -11.65 -11.14
CA LEU A 60 10.90 -11.51 -12.50
C LEU A 60 9.58 -12.26 -12.70
N GLY A 61 9.44 -13.46 -12.11
CA GLY A 61 8.20 -14.23 -12.13
C GLY A 61 7.05 -13.52 -11.41
N GLN A 62 7.30 -12.95 -10.22
CA GLN A 62 6.29 -12.18 -9.48
C GLN A 62 5.88 -10.91 -10.24
N ALA A 63 6.83 -10.21 -10.85
CA ALA A 63 6.53 -9.04 -11.67
C ALA A 63 5.57 -9.40 -12.82
N LEU A 64 5.83 -10.48 -13.56
CA LEU A 64 4.93 -10.93 -14.62
C LEU A 64 3.54 -11.31 -14.10
N VAL A 65 3.45 -11.94 -12.92
CA VAL A 65 2.16 -12.26 -12.28
C VAL A 65 1.39 -11.00 -11.91
N PHE A 66 2.04 -10.01 -11.29
CA PHE A 66 1.40 -8.74 -10.91
C PHE A 66 1.00 -7.90 -12.13
N TRP A 67 1.84 -7.86 -13.16
CA TRP A 67 1.49 -7.21 -14.42
C TRP A 67 0.26 -7.85 -15.07
N ALA A 68 0.21 -9.18 -15.12
CA ALA A 68 -0.93 -9.91 -15.68
C ALA A 68 -2.20 -9.82 -14.82
N SER A 69 -2.07 -9.54 -13.51
CA SER A 69 -3.22 -9.43 -12.59
C SER A 69 -4.13 -8.24 -12.93
N GLY A 70 -3.55 -7.15 -13.47
CA GLY A 70 -4.23 -5.88 -13.73
C GLY A 70 -4.68 -5.14 -12.47
N ARG A 71 -4.45 -5.70 -11.28
CA ARG A 71 -4.79 -5.10 -9.98
C ARG A 71 -3.64 -4.34 -9.35
N ASP A 72 -2.42 -4.67 -9.76
CA ASP A 72 -1.18 -4.08 -9.28
C ASP A 72 -0.53 -3.29 -10.42
N GLN A 73 -0.08 -2.09 -10.12
CA GLN A 73 0.72 -1.27 -11.02
C GLN A 73 2.21 -1.55 -10.76
N LEU A 74 2.96 -1.88 -11.82
CA LEU A 74 4.42 -1.97 -11.74
C LEU A 74 5.05 -0.63 -12.10
N ILE A 75 5.91 -0.13 -11.23
CA ILE A 75 6.68 1.10 -11.47
C ILE A 75 8.17 0.89 -11.16
N PRO A 76 9.07 1.63 -11.82
CA PRO A 76 10.49 1.64 -11.47
C PRO A 76 10.70 1.95 -9.98
N ARG A 77 11.62 1.20 -9.34
CA ARG A 77 11.88 1.31 -7.90
C ARG A 77 12.39 2.69 -7.49
N ASP A 78 13.20 3.33 -8.32
CA ASP A 78 13.81 4.64 -8.10
C ASP A 78 12.79 5.79 -7.97
N LEU A 79 11.59 5.65 -8.53
CA LEU A 79 10.49 6.61 -8.35
C LEU A 79 9.92 6.61 -6.93
N VAL A 80 10.06 5.48 -6.23
CA VAL A 80 9.57 5.29 -4.85
C VAL A 80 10.70 5.45 -3.85
N TYR A 81 11.86 4.88 -4.18
CA TYR A 81 13.08 4.85 -3.39
C TYR A 81 14.19 5.50 -4.21
N PRO A 82 14.28 6.85 -4.20
CA PRO A 82 15.35 7.55 -4.89
C PRO A 82 16.72 7.04 -4.43
N PRO A 83 17.70 6.94 -5.34
CA PRO A 83 19.08 6.71 -4.94
C PRO A 83 19.57 7.89 -4.09
N ASP A 84 20.36 7.61 -3.05
CA ASP A 84 21.08 8.62 -2.27
C ASP A 84 22.10 9.40 -3.12
#